data_AF-A0A3N9WPN2-F1
#
_entry.id   AF-A0A3N9WPN2-F1
#
_cell.length_a   1.000
_cell.length_b   1.000
_cell.length_c   1.000
_cell.angle_alpha   90.00
_cell.angle_beta   90.00
_cell.angle_gamma   90.00
#
_symmetry.space_group_name_H-M   'P 1'
#
loop_
_entity.id
_entity.type
_entity.pdbx_description
1 polymer ?
#
loop_
_entity_poly.entity_id
_entity_poly.type
_entity_poly.pdbx_seq_one_letter_code
_entity_poly.pdbx_strand_id
1 'polypeptide(L)'
;MIALKIYRLLPSPVRRRLLGLLPAHRRMGLVQTLSRPRGGDTVHPLGARVAVTDGGVRTRAEVVAAATPLEQWHRNLTAVTTALHTAGIEYHCIRNDDHLRSTVAVLDDHRAAVQRLIRSAPALSGADVRVVQVQPRRDQPDATPTEVIRVCFPVTDSRAGVVLGAQFACEIEFWSRHGDMVRAPRRNGVVDEAPARAQPVRVAAALMSHFVPEADDHTYGTRRDLAVRAPDRVGFPIDAVYTWVDGSDPQWLKRKSLALGAPDGPLHAVAANSSRYHNRDELRYSLRSLHAFAPWLRRIFLITDSQLPSWLDPSHPMITLVSHTELFADLGGRSSYNSHAIESRLHRIDGLSEHFLYLNDDVFLGRPLLPNHFFHANGIAKFFPSPAQFGLGEAKPEDPPVKAAGKNNRRHIQRQFGVTITQKMKHTPFALRRSIMQQIEGKLPAEVEATARHRFRHHGDLSIPSSLHQYWAFLTAQAVPGDIEYEYADLGHPSTPARLAELLARRNRDVFCLNDTDSDPRSFAEQERMLADFLPRYLPFPAPFELPDDVVAERRNVGAGELWRRSYRPVQDARRGAPIDAPTMPNNMLNTVTDFNAELLRRQP
;
A
#
# COMPACT_ATOMS: atom_id res chain seq x y z
N MET A 1 -1.46 -35.11 -15.83
CA MET A 1 -2.25 -34.61 -14.67
C MET A 1 -1.80 -35.13 -13.31
N ILE A 2 -1.35 -36.38 -13.16
CA ILE A 2 -0.91 -36.95 -11.86
C ILE A 2 0.40 -36.30 -11.35
N ALA A 3 1.40 -36.14 -12.23
CA ALA A 3 2.66 -35.47 -11.89
C ALA A 3 2.50 -34.01 -11.39
N LEU A 4 1.46 -33.32 -11.87
CA LEU A 4 1.12 -31.95 -11.50
C LEU A 4 0.58 -31.83 -10.07
N LYS A 5 -0.30 -32.76 -9.69
CA LYS A 5 -0.84 -32.84 -8.33
C LYS A 5 0.27 -33.20 -7.34
N ILE A 6 1.14 -34.13 -7.71
CA ILE A 6 2.29 -34.54 -6.90
C ILE A 6 3.27 -33.37 -6.72
N TYR A 7 3.64 -32.66 -7.79
CA TYR A 7 4.53 -31.49 -7.71
C TYR A 7 3.98 -30.41 -6.77
N ARG A 8 2.68 -30.11 -6.84
CA ARG A 8 2.02 -29.10 -5.98
C ARG A 8 1.91 -29.50 -4.50
N LEU A 9 1.98 -30.79 -4.19
CA LEU A 9 1.98 -31.32 -2.81
C LEU A 9 3.37 -31.30 -2.16
N LEU A 10 4.44 -31.05 -2.93
CA LEU A 10 5.81 -31.04 -2.40
C LEU A 10 6.14 -29.72 -1.69
N PRO A 11 6.89 -29.77 -0.57
CA PRO A 11 7.42 -28.57 0.08
C PRO A 11 8.25 -27.72 -0.88
N SER A 12 8.20 -26.38 -0.72
CA SER A 12 8.96 -25.43 -1.58
C SER A 12 10.46 -25.74 -1.78
N PRO A 13 11.23 -26.23 -0.78
CA PRO A 13 12.61 -26.62 -1.02
C PRO A 13 12.75 -27.84 -1.97
N VAL A 14 11.81 -28.79 -1.90
CA VAL A 14 11.81 -30.00 -2.74
C VAL A 14 11.39 -29.67 -4.17
N ARG A 15 10.37 -28.82 -4.34
CA ARG A 15 9.98 -28.27 -5.65
C ARG A 15 11.16 -27.58 -6.34
N ARG A 16 11.90 -26.73 -5.61
CA ARG A 16 13.09 -26.04 -6.13
C ARG A 16 14.20 -27.00 -6.57
N ARG A 17 14.45 -28.08 -5.81
CA ARG A 17 15.44 -29.11 -6.18
C ARG A 17 15.06 -29.85 -7.46
N LEU A 18 13.79 -30.23 -7.62
CA LEU A 18 13.31 -30.92 -8.82
C LEU A 18 13.41 -30.04 -10.08
N LEU A 19 13.15 -28.74 -9.96
CA LEU A 19 13.34 -27.80 -11.08
C LEU A 19 14.80 -27.65 -11.49
N GLY A 20 15.74 -27.83 -10.55
CA GLY A 20 17.17 -27.82 -10.82
C GLY A 20 17.66 -28.96 -11.74
N LEU A 21 16.86 -30.01 -11.95
CA LEU A 21 17.21 -31.17 -12.78
C LEU A 21 16.86 -31.00 -14.27
N LEU A 22 16.10 -29.97 -14.63
CA LEU A 22 15.69 -29.69 -16.01
C LEU A 22 16.71 -28.79 -16.74
N PRO A 23 16.79 -28.78 -18.08
CA PRO A 23 17.56 -27.78 -18.82
C PRO A 23 17.03 -26.36 -18.57
N ALA A 24 17.91 -25.36 -18.40
CA ALA A 24 17.54 -23.99 -18.01
C ALA A 24 16.43 -23.38 -18.90
N HIS A 25 16.50 -23.60 -20.21
CA HIS A 25 15.53 -23.12 -21.20
C HIS A 25 14.14 -23.79 -21.12
N ARG A 26 13.99 -24.93 -20.41
CA ARG A 26 12.69 -25.62 -20.23
C ARG A 26 12.09 -25.40 -18.84
N ARG A 27 12.86 -24.86 -17.89
CA ARG A 27 12.42 -24.68 -16.49
C ARG A 27 11.24 -23.72 -16.40
N MET A 28 11.33 -22.54 -17.02
CA MET A 28 10.28 -21.52 -16.95
C MET A 28 8.97 -21.98 -17.58
N GLY A 29 8.99 -22.46 -18.84
CA GLY A 29 7.77 -22.92 -19.54
C GLY A 29 7.09 -24.13 -18.88
N LEU A 30 7.87 -25.06 -18.31
CA LEU A 30 7.29 -26.18 -17.56
C LEU A 30 6.67 -25.68 -16.25
N VAL A 31 7.35 -24.82 -15.48
CA VAL A 31 6.79 -24.27 -14.23
C VAL A 31 5.53 -23.46 -14.51
N GLN A 32 5.50 -22.64 -15.57
CA GLN A 32 4.30 -21.89 -15.98
C GLN A 32 3.13 -22.84 -16.27
N THR A 33 3.37 -23.88 -17.07
CA THR A 33 2.37 -24.91 -17.36
C THR A 33 1.90 -25.63 -16.09
N LEU A 34 2.83 -25.91 -15.17
CA LEU A 34 2.55 -26.62 -13.91
C LEU A 34 1.94 -25.72 -12.82
N SER A 35 2.05 -24.41 -12.95
CA SER A 35 1.65 -23.42 -11.93
C SER A 35 0.45 -22.58 -12.35
N ARG A 36 -0.18 -22.87 -13.50
CA ARG A 36 -1.41 -22.20 -13.93
C ARG A 36 -2.43 -22.10 -12.78
N PRO A 37 -2.93 -20.89 -12.47
CA PRO A 37 -3.85 -20.64 -11.37
C PRO A 37 -5.13 -21.49 -11.48
N ARG A 38 -5.78 -21.73 -10.34
CA ARG A 38 -7.16 -22.26 -10.34
C ARG A 38 -8.11 -21.10 -10.58
N GLY A 39 -8.64 -21.04 -11.79
CA GLY A 39 -9.60 -20.05 -12.29
C GLY A 39 -9.59 -20.19 -13.80
N GLY A 40 -10.71 -20.58 -14.41
CA GLY A 40 -10.76 -20.81 -15.85
C GLY A 40 -10.40 -19.52 -16.62
N ASP A 41 -9.99 -19.65 -17.88
CA ASP A 41 -9.93 -18.49 -18.80
C ASP A 41 -11.34 -18.04 -19.23
N THR A 42 -12.38 -18.57 -18.57
CA THR A 42 -13.78 -18.20 -18.76
C THR A 42 -14.01 -16.79 -18.24
N VAL A 43 -14.48 -15.92 -19.13
CA VAL A 43 -14.91 -14.57 -18.79
C VAL A 43 -16.42 -14.58 -18.60
N HIS A 44 -16.87 -14.03 -17.49
CA HIS A 44 -18.28 -13.88 -17.14
C HIS A 44 -18.76 -12.45 -17.44
N PRO A 45 -20.00 -12.27 -17.92
CA PRO A 45 -20.53 -10.94 -18.18
C PRO A 45 -20.78 -10.19 -16.87
N LEU A 46 -20.64 -8.86 -16.92
CA LEU A 46 -20.94 -7.97 -15.79
C LEU A 46 -22.40 -8.15 -15.34
N GLY A 47 -22.63 -8.10 -14.02
CA GLY A 47 -23.93 -8.34 -13.39
C GLY A 47 -24.30 -9.81 -13.24
N ALA A 48 -23.57 -10.75 -13.86
CA ALA A 48 -23.83 -12.18 -13.67
C ALA A 48 -23.49 -12.61 -12.24
N ARG A 49 -24.29 -13.52 -11.68
CA ARG A 49 -23.98 -14.17 -10.39
C ARG A 49 -23.35 -15.54 -10.59
N VAL A 50 -22.07 -15.66 -10.27
CA VAL A 50 -21.27 -16.88 -10.50
C VAL A 50 -20.88 -17.56 -9.20
N ALA A 51 -20.69 -18.88 -9.23
CA ALA A 51 -20.27 -19.63 -8.05
C ALA A 51 -18.77 -19.46 -7.81
N VAL A 52 -18.40 -18.96 -6.63
CA VAL A 52 -17.01 -18.71 -6.22
C VAL A 52 -16.70 -19.38 -4.89
N THR A 53 -15.42 -19.40 -4.52
CA THR A 53 -14.97 -19.83 -3.18
C THR A 53 -14.45 -18.62 -2.41
N ASP A 54 -15.05 -18.35 -1.26
CA ASP A 54 -14.69 -17.25 -0.35
C ASP A 54 -14.31 -17.84 1.00
N GLY A 55 -13.08 -17.62 1.45
CA GLY A 55 -12.58 -18.19 2.72
C GLY A 55 -12.68 -19.71 2.81
N GLY A 56 -12.65 -20.43 1.69
CA GLY A 56 -12.85 -21.88 1.62
C GLY A 56 -14.30 -22.34 1.54
N VAL A 57 -15.26 -21.42 1.54
CA VAL A 57 -16.69 -21.73 1.46
C VAL A 57 -17.28 -21.32 0.12
N ARG A 58 -18.15 -22.16 -0.45
CA ARG A 58 -18.84 -21.84 -1.70
C ARG A 58 -19.89 -20.76 -1.47
N THR A 59 -19.90 -19.75 -2.33
CA THR A 59 -20.90 -18.67 -2.34
C THR A 59 -21.19 -18.22 -3.78
N ARG A 60 -22.17 -17.34 -3.97
CA ARG A 60 -22.43 -16.69 -5.27
C ARG A 60 -21.99 -15.24 -5.18
N ALA A 61 -21.12 -14.83 -6.10
CA ALA A 61 -20.67 -13.45 -6.22
C ALA A 61 -21.17 -12.81 -7.51
N GLU A 62 -21.49 -11.52 -7.43
CA GLU A 62 -21.81 -10.70 -8.59
C GLU A 62 -20.54 -10.27 -9.31
N VAL A 63 -20.52 -10.41 -10.64
CA VAL A 63 -19.40 -9.99 -11.48
C VAL A 63 -19.48 -8.48 -11.70
N VAL A 64 -18.46 -7.75 -11.27
CA VAL A 64 -18.40 -6.27 -11.34
C VAL A 64 -17.18 -5.78 -12.09
N ALA A 65 -17.28 -4.58 -12.67
CA ALA A 65 -16.18 -3.96 -13.42
C ALA A 65 -15.10 -3.37 -12.50
N ALA A 66 -15.53 -2.80 -11.37
CA ALA A 66 -14.68 -2.19 -10.35
C ALA A 66 -15.29 -2.47 -8.97
N ALA A 67 -14.42 -2.68 -7.98
CA ALA A 67 -14.79 -2.73 -6.58
C ALA A 67 -13.54 -2.59 -5.70
N THR A 68 -13.70 -1.99 -4.53
CA THR A 68 -12.67 -1.97 -3.49
C THR A 68 -13.13 -2.66 -2.19
N PRO A 69 -12.18 -3.16 -1.38
CA PRO A 69 -12.45 -3.57 -0.01
C PRO A 69 -13.25 -2.56 0.81
N LEU A 70 -12.92 -1.26 0.70
CA LEU A 70 -13.58 -0.20 1.45
C LEU A 70 -15.03 0.01 1.02
N GLU A 71 -15.30 0.01 -0.30
CA GLU A 71 -16.67 0.09 -0.82
C GLU A 71 -17.52 -1.09 -0.35
N GLN A 72 -16.96 -2.31 -0.30
CA GLN A 72 -17.70 -3.46 0.22
C GLN A 72 -17.96 -3.33 1.72
N TRP A 73 -17.01 -2.81 2.50
CA TRP A 73 -17.20 -2.52 3.92
C TRP A 73 -18.37 -1.55 4.14
N HIS A 74 -18.42 -0.44 3.40
CA HIS A 74 -19.52 0.53 3.48
C HIS A 74 -20.85 -0.05 3.00
N ARG A 75 -20.86 -0.72 1.84
CA ARG A 75 -22.07 -1.36 1.28
C ARG A 75 -22.71 -2.30 2.28
N ASN A 76 -21.91 -3.18 2.88
CA ASN A 76 -22.40 -4.17 3.83
C ASN A 76 -22.93 -3.52 5.12
N LEU A 77 -22.19 -2.55 5.68
CA LEU A 77 -22.63 -1.84 6.89
C LEU A 77 -23.91 -1.04 6.63
N THR A 78 -23.92 -0.21 5.59
CA THR A 78 -25.05 0.64 5.21
C THR A 78 -26.32 -0.16 4.96
N ALA A 79 -26.22 -1.30 4.28
CA ALA A 79 -27.37 -2.18 4.02
C ALA A 79 -27.97 -2.74 5.31
N VAL A 80 -27.14 -3.23 6.22
CA VAL A 80 -27.58 -3.76 7.54
C VAL A 80 -28.20 -2.65 8.39
N THR A 81 -27.52 -1.50 8.52
CA THR A 81 -28.03 -0.39 9.34
C THR A 81 -29.32 0.20 8.78
N THR A 82 -29.47 0.25 7.44
CA THR A 82 -30.71 0.67 6.78
C THR A 82 -31.83 -0.32 7.06
N ALA A 83 -31.58 -1.63 6.97
CA ALA A 83 -32.58 -2.65 7.25
C ALA A 83 -33.08 -2.57 8.71
N LEU A 84 -32.16 -2.44 9.67
CA LEU A 84 -32.49 -2.33 11.10
C LEU A 84 -33.27 -1.04 11.38
N HIS A 85 -32.82 0.09 10.82
CA HIS A 85 -33.49 1.38 10.98
C HIS A 85 -34.92 1.36 10.45
N THR A 86 -35.14 0.87 9.23
CA THR A 86 -36.48 0.78 8.61
C THR A 86 -37.42 -0.14 9.39
N ALA A 87 -36.87 -1.17 10.06
CA ALA A 87 -37.64 -2.07 10.90
C ALA A 87 -37.92 -1.52 12.32
N GLY A 88 -37.41 -0.34 12.66
CA GLY A 88 -37.53 0.24 14.00
C GLY A 88 -36.76 -0.55 15.07
N ILE A 89 -35.74 -1.33 14.68
CA ILE A 89 -34.89 -2.08 15.61
C ILE A 89 -33.72 -1.18 16.01
N GLU A 90 -33.62 -0.88 17.30
CA GLU A 90 -32.50 -0.12 17.83
C GLU A 90 -31.19 -0.90 17.67
N TYR A 91 -30.15 -0.21 17.22
CA TYR A 91 -28.83 -0.77 17.01
C TYR A 91 -27.75 0.24 17.30
N HIS A 92 -26.54 -0.26 17.56
CA HIS A 92 -25.35 0.58 17.67
C HIS A 92 -24.19 -0.06 16.94
N CYS A 93 -23.53 0.70 16.07
CA CYS A 93 -22.31 0.24 15.45
C CYS A 93 -21.16 0.21 16.48
N ILE A 94 -20.33 -0.83 16.43
CA ILE A 94 -19.21 -1.05 17.35
C ILE A 94 -17.90 -1.02 16.58
N ARG A 95 -16.88 -0.43 17.20
CA ARG A 95 -15.48 -0.60 16.77
C ARG A 95 -14.99 -1.97 17.23
N ASN A 96 -14.92 -2.90 16.28
CA ASN A 96 -14.29 -4.20 16.50
C ASN A 96 -12.76 -4.08 16.29
N ASP A 97 -12.04 -5.15 16.64
CA ASP A 97 -10.60 -5.22 16.41
C ASP A 97 -10.25 -5.74 15.01
N ASP A 98 -11.22 -6.33 14.31
CA ASP A 98 -11.09 -6.71 12.89
C ASP A 98 -11.49 -5.52 12.02
N HIS A 99 -10.53 -4.64 11.76
CA HIS A 99 -10.73 -3.41 11.00
C HIS A 99 -11.24 -3.60 9.55
N LEU A 100 -11.29 -4.85 9.04
CA LEU A 100 -11.83 -5.14 7.72
C LEU A 100 -13.29 -5.60 7.75
N ARG A 101 -13.86 -5.95 8.91
CA ARG A 101 -15.29 -6.18 9.07
C ARG A 101 -15.94 -5.02 9.82
N SER A 102 -17.23 -4.80 9.58
CA SER A 102 -18.03 -3.92 10.42
C SER A 102 -18.86 -4.73 11.41
N THR A 103 -19.28 -4.10 12.50
CA THR A 103 -20.07 -4.77 13.54
C THR A 103 -21.18 -3.86 14.03
N VAL A 104 -22.37 -4.44 14.14
CA VAL A 104 -23.57 -3.80 14.67
C VAL A 104 -24.09 -4.63 15.84
N ALA A 105 -24.28 -4.01 17.00
CA ALA A 105 -24.95 -4.61 18.13
C ALA A 105 -26.45 -4.33 18.12
N VAL A 106 -27.19 -5.36 18.46
CA VAL A 106 -28.63 -5.33 18.72
C VAL A 106 -28.87 -6.05 20.05
N LEU A 107 -29.90 -5.66 20.80
CA LEU A 107 -30.29 -6.41 22.00
C LEU A 107 -30.80 -7.80 21.64
N ASP A 108 -30.46 -8.79 22.46
CA ASP A 108 -30.84 -10.19 22.24
C ASP A 108 -32.36 -10.39 22.20
N ASP A 109 -33.13 -9.54 22.89
CA ASP A 109 -34.60 -9.51 22.85
C ASP A 109 -35.15 -9.33 21.41
N HIS A 110 -34.38 -8.70 20.52
CA HIS A 110 -34.75 -8.53 19.11
C HIS A 110 -34.24 -9.65 18.19
N ARG A 111 -33.58 -10.69 18.70
CA ARG A 111 -32.99 -11.77 17.88
C ARG A 111 -33.97 -12.35 16.88
N ALA A 112 -35.17 -12.72 17.32
CA ALA A 112 -36.19 -13.30 16.45
C ALA A 112 -36.67 -12.31 15.37
N ALA A 113 -36.75 -11.02 15.70
CA ALA A 113 -37.11 -9.98 14.74
C ALA A 113 -36.01 -9.77 13.70
N VAL A 114 -34.74 -9.71 14.13
CA VAL A 114 -33.57 -9.62 13.26
C VAL A 114 -33.47 -10.82 12.31
N GLN A 115 -33.68 -12.04 12.82
CA GLN A 115 -33.67 -13.26 11.98
C GLN A 115 -34.77 -13.24 10.91
N ARG A 116 -35.94 -12.68 11.19
CA ARG A 116 -36.99 -12.46 10.16
C ARG A 116 -36.57 -11.37 9.18
N LEU A 117 -36.11 -10.23 9.69
CA LEU A 117 -35.68 -9.07 8.91
C LEU A 117 -34.64 -9.47 7.86
N ILE A 118 -33.62 -10.22 8.25
CA ILE A 118 -32.52 -10.58 7.34
C ILE A 118 -33.00 -11.42 6.14
N ARG A 119 -34.11 -12.15 6.29
CA ARG A 119 -34.71 -12.93 5.18
C ARG A 119 -35.63 -12.12 4.27
N SER A 120 -36.16 -10.99 4.74
CA SER A 120 -37.24 -10.26 4.05
C SER A 120 -36.93 -8.81 3.71
N ALA A 121 -35.88 -8.22 4.29
CA ALA A 121 -35.57 -6.80 4.10
C ALA A 121 -35.16 -6.53 2.64
N PRO A 122 -35.81 -5.57 1.94
CA PRO A 122 -35.42 -5.20 0.59
C PRO A 122 -33.95 -4.77 0.48
N ALA A 123 -33.44 -4.04 1.48
CA ALA A 123 -32.05 -3.59 1.55
C ALA A 123 -31.03 -4.76 1.64
N LEU A 124 -31.48 -5.95 2.02
CA LEU A 124 -30.65 -7.16 2.12
C LEU A 124 -30.92 -8.16 0.98
N SER A 125 -31.73 -7.76 0.00
CA SER A 125 -32.04 -8.60 -1.15
C SER A 125 -30.77 -8.98 -1.91
N GLY A 126 -30.54 -10.29 -2.01
CA GLY A 126 -29.38 -10.83 -2.71
C GLY A 126 -28.06 -10.80 -1.93
N ALA A 127 -28.07 -10.48 -0.63
CA ALA A 127 -26.94 -10.69 0.27
C ALA A 127 -26.68 -12.19 0.52
N ASP A 128 -25.41 -12.56 0.74
CA ASP A 128 -25.03 -13.82 1.37
C ASP A 128 -25.12 -13.63 2.89
N VAL A 129 -26.00 -14.41 3.52
CA VAL A 129 -26.27 -14.33 4.96
C VAL A 129 -25.87 -15.65 5.61
N ARG A 130 -25.04 -15.56 6.65
CA ARG A 130 -24.56 -16.75 7.36
C ARG A 130 -24.59 -16.54 8.86
N VAL A 131 -25.09 -17.53 9.56
CA VAL A 131 -24.90 -17.64 11.01
C VAL A 131 -23.56 -18.32 11.23
N VAL A 132 -22.68 -17.68 11.99
CA VAL A 132 -21.32 -18.19 12.24
C VAL A 132 -20.99 -18.16 13.71
N GLN A 133 -20.23 -19.16 14.15
CA GLN A 133 -19.67 -19.21 15.49
C GLN A 133 -18.30 -18.53 15.49
N VAL A 134 -18.21 -17.40 16.19
CA VAL A 134 -16.95 -16.68 16.41
C VAL A 134 -16.29 -17.30 17.63
N GLN A 135 -15.09 -17.82 17.42
CA GLN A 135 -14.30 -18.37 18.52
C GLN A 135 -13.76 -17.25 19.40
N PRO A 136 -13.68 -17.48 20.72
CA PRO A 136 -12.96 -16.59 21.62
C PRO A 136 -11.51 -16.43 21.19
N ARG A 137 -10.91 -15.31 21.60
CA ARG A 137 -9.49 -15.10 21.37
C ARG A 137 -8.63 -15.99 22.26
N ARG A 138 -7.37 -16.21 21.85
CA ARG A 138 -6.39 -17.01 22.61
C ARG A 138 -6.11 -16.46 24.01
N ASP A 139 -6.26 -15.16 24.22
CA ASP A 139 -6.12 -14.49 25.52
C ASP A 139 -7.41 -14.55 26.36
N GLN A 140 -8.46 -15.24 25.88
CA GLN A 140 -9.74 -15.44 26.56
C GLN A 140 -10.10 -16.93 26.60
N PRO A 141 -9.31 -17.77 27.31
CA PRO A 141 -9.53 -19.22 27.34
C PRO A 141 -10.88 -19.62 27.97
N ASP A 142 -11.44 -18.77 28.84
CA ASP A 142 -12.69 -19.06 29.58
C ASP A 142 -13.95 -18.53 28.88
N ALA A 143 -13.82 -17.79 27.78
CA ALA A 143 -14.96 -17.29 27.02
C ALA A 143 -15.54 -18.42 26.14
N THR A 144 -16.86 -18.40 25.91
CA THR A 144 -17.53 -19.35 25.03
C THR A 144 -17.66 -18.80 23.62
N PRO A 145 -17.72 -19.66 22.58
CA PRO A 145 -18.04 -19.21 21.22
C PRO A 145 -19.34 -18.42 21.14
N THR A 146 -19.33 -17.38 20.32
CA THR A 146 -20.46 -16.47 20.12
C THR A 146 -21.08 -16.66 18.75
N GLU A 147 -22.39 -16.79 18.70
CA GLU A 147 -23.13 -16.75 17.44
C GLU A 147 -23.30 -15.31 16.95
N VAL A 148 -22.88 -15.03 15.71
CA VAL A 148 -23.15 -13.77 15.02
C VAL A 148 -23.76 -14.02 13.65
N ILE A 149 -24.50 -13.05 13.13
CA ILE A 149 -25.01 -13.11 11.75
C ILE A 149 -24.11 -12.27 10.86
N ARG A 150 -23.44 -12.90 9.89
CA ARG A 150 -22.67 -12.24 8.84
C ARG A 150 -23.54 -11.94 7.65
N VAL A 151 -23.50 -10.69 7.20
CA VAL A 151 -24.17 -10.22 6.00
C VAL A 151 -23.12 -9.60 5.08
N CYS A 152 -23.02 -10.09 3.85
CA CYS A 152 -22.20 -9.47 2.82
C CYS A 152 -22.86 -9.55 1.44
N PHE A 153 -22.43 -8.69 0.52
CA PHE A 153 -22.75 -8.78 -0.90
C PHE A 153 -21.49 -9.18 -1.67
N PRO A 154 -21.19 -10.48 -1.82
CA PRO A 154 -19.96 -10.90 -2.48
C PRO A 154 -19.90 -10.39 -3.92
N VAL A 155 -18.78 -9.76 -4.27
CA VAL A 155 -18.47 -9.36 -5.65
C VAL A 155 -17.19 -10.01 -6.13
N THR A 156 -17.06 -10.15 -7.44
CA THR A 156 -15.88 -10.75 -8.07
C THR A 156 -15.55 -10.09 -9.39
N ASP A 157 -14.32 -10.22 -9.85
CA ASP A 157 -13.92 -9.80 -11.19
C ASP A 157 -14.49 -10.72 -12.29
N SER A 158 -14.34 -10.33 -13.55
CA SER A 158 -14.87 -11.06 -14.71
C SER A 158 -14.31 -12.48 -14.88
N ARG A 159 -13.17 -12.82 -14.28
CA ARG A 159 -12.59 -14.18 -14.29
C ARG A 159 -12.91 -14.98 -13.03
N ALA A 160 -13.74 -14.43 -12.13
CA ALA A 160 -14.08 -15.05 -10.86
C ALA A 160 -12.85 -15.41 -9.99
N GLY A 161 -11.76 -14.62 -10.08
CA GLY A 161 -10.45 -14.90 -9.48
C GLY A 161 -10.14 -14.10 -8.22
N VAL A 162 -10.77 -12.95 -8.03
CA VAL A 162 -10.72 -12.11 -6.82
C VAL A 162 -12.13 -11.96 -6.28
N VAL A 163 -12.35 -12.43 -5.05
CA VAL A 163 -13.63 -12.30 -4.36
C VAL A 163 -13.49 -11.29 -3.22
N LEU A 164 -14.34 -10.27 -3.23
CA LEU A 164 -14.53 -9.37 -2.10
C LEU A 164 -15.85 -9.77 -1.42
N GLY A 165 -15.76 -10.50 -0.31
CA GLY A 165 -16.91 -11.14 0.34
C GLY A 165 -16.86 -11.05 1.86
N ALA A 166 -16.90 -12.20 2.54
CA ALA A 166 -17.03 -12.35 3.98
C ALA A 166 -15.91 -11.71 4.82
N GLN A 167 -14.76 -11.42 4.21
CA GLN A 167 -13.70 -10.62 4.85
C GLN A 167 -14.16 -9.19 5.15
N PHE A 168 -15.09 -8.65 4.36
CA PHE A 168 -15.61 -7.29 4.46
C PHE A 168 -17.07 -7.23 4.96
N ALA A 169 -17.57 -8.33 5.50
CA ALA A 169 -18.95 -8.45 5.96
C ALA A 169 -19.29 -7.50 7.12
N CYS A 170 -20.57 -7.19 7.25
CA CYS A 170 -21.14 -6.65 8.47
C CYS A 170 -21.60 -7.80 9.37
N GLU A 171 -21.13 -7.80 10.62
CA GLU A 171 -21.52 -8.76 11.65
C GLU A 171 -22.57 -8.15 12.57
N ILE A 172 -23.69 -8.86 12.74
CA ILE A 172 -24.72 -8.51 13.72
C ILE A 172 -24.48 -9.34 14.97
N GLU A 173 -24.20 -8.66 16.07
CA GLU A 173 -24.03 -9.23 17.40
C GLU A 173 -25.28 -9.01 18.26
N PHE A 174 -25.56 -9.97 19.12
CA PHE A 174 -26.68 -9.89 20.08
C PHE A 174 -26.14 -9.68 21.49
N TRP A 175 -26.42 -8.52 22.06
CA TRP A 175 -26.00 -8.14 23.40
C TRP A 175 -27.06 -8.53 24.43
N SER A 176 -26.64 -9.14 25.53
CA SER A 176 -27.55 -9.60 26.58
C SER A 176 -27.84 -8.48 27.58
N ARG A 177 -29.10 -8.38 28.03
CA ARG A 177 -29.52 -7.41 29.05
C ARG A 177 -29.38 -8.02 30.45
N HIS A 178 -28.74 -7.30 31.35
CA HIS A 178 -28.57 -7.65 32.76
C HIS A 178 -28.97 -6.46 33.62
N GLY A 179 -30.26 -6.36 33.96
CA GLY A 179 -30.79 -5.21 34.69
C GLY A 179 -30.70 -3.92 33.88
N ASP A 180 -29.95 -2.95 34.41
CA ASP A 180 -29.67 -1.65 33.80
C ASP A 180 -28.39 -1.64 32.95
N MET A 181 -27.78 -2.80 32.71
CA MET A 181 -26.59 -2.98 31.88
C MET A 181 -26.87 -3.89 30.68
N VAL A 182 -26.07 -3.73 29.62
CA VAL A 182 -26.00 -4.61 28.46
C VAL A 182 -24.58 -5.10 28.29
N ARG A 183 -24.42 -6.39 27.98
CA ARG A 183 -23.13 -7.05 27.88
C ARG A 183 -22.89 -7.51 26.45
N ALA A 184 -21.71 -7.19 25.92
CA ALA A 184 -21.25 -7.67 24.64
C ALA A 184 -21.00 -9.18 24.69
N PRO A 185 -21.37 -9.93 23.65
CA PRO A 185 -21.20 -11.37 23.66
C PRO A 185 -19.74 -11.80 23.42
N ARG A 186 -18.88 -10.87 22.98
CA ARG A 186 -17.42 -11.03 22.85
C ARG A 186 -16.72 -9.68 23.11
N ARG A 187 -15.43 -9.71 23.45
CA ARG A 187 -14.63 -8.49 23.58
C ARG A 187 -14.61 -7.69 22.28
N ASN A 188 -14.63 -6.37 22.43
CA ASN A 188 -14.44 -5.41 21.35
C ASN A 188 -13.45 -4.31 21.79
N GLY A 189 -13.15 -3.38 20.89
CA GLY A 189 -12.14 -2.35 21.13
C GLY A 189 -12.57 -1.22 22.06
N VAL A 190 -13.77 -1.26 22.64
CA VAL A 190 -14.33 -0.14 23.41
C VAL A 190 -14.83 -0.56 24.78
N VAL A 191 -15.79 -1.49 24.85
CA VAL A 191 -16.49 -1.80 26.10
C VAL A 191 -17.08 -3.21 26.13
N ASP A 192 -16.90 -3.92 27.23
CA ASP A 192 -17.51 -5.25 27.43
C ASP A 192 -18.94 -5.14 28.01
N GLU A 193 -19.20 -4.13 28.84
CA GLU A 193 -20.51 -3.83 29.42
C GLU A 193 -20.82 -2.34 29.39
N ALA A 194 -22.03 -1.99 28.97
CA ALA A 194 -22.46 -0.61 28.87
C ALA A 194 -23.85 -0.42 29.51
N PRO A 195 -24.23 0.80 29.95
CA PRO A 195 -25.58 1.05 30.43
C PRO A 195 -26.65 0.63 29.39
N ALA A 196 -27.76 0.06 29.83
CA ALA A 196 -28.83 -0.39 28.94
C ALA A 196 -29.54 0.77 28.22
N ARG A 197 -29.36 2.00 28.71
CA ARG A 197 -29.79 3.24 28.05
C ARG A 197 -28.57 4.13 27.83
N ALA A 198 -28.38 4.59 26.61
CA ALA A 198 -27.38 5.61 26.29
C ALA A 198 -27.91 6.56 25.22
N GLN A 199 -27.34 7.75 25.17
CA GLN A 199 -27.67 8.73 24.15
C GLN A 199 -27.23 8.21 22.77
N PRO A 200 -28.16 8.08 21.80
CA PRO A 200 -27.81 7.78 20.43
C PRO A 200 -27.03 8.93 19.80
N VAL A 201 -25.98 8.62 19.07
CA VAL A 201 -25.15 9.59 18.34
C VAL A 201 -24.81 9.04 16.96
N ARG A 202 -24.40 9.92 16.04
CA ARG A 202 -23.77 9.51 14.78
C ARG A 202 -22.29 9.84 14.84
N VAL A 203 -21.46 8.93 14.34
CA VAL A 203 -20.01 9.11 14.28
C VAL A 203 -19.52 8.90 12.85
N ALA A 204 -18.41 9.54 12.49
CA ALA A 204 -17.74 9.28 11.23
C ALA A 204 -17.33 7.79 11.14
N ALA A 205 -17.48 7.20 9.96
CA ALA A 205 -17.08 5.83 9.68
C ALA A 205 -15.60 5.58 10.01
N ALA A 206 -14.78 6.61 9.77
CA ALA A 206 -13.40 6.69 10.21
C ALA A 206 -13.28 6.20 11.66
N LEU A 207 -14.04 6.74 12.62
CA LEU A 207 -13.95 6.36 14.05
C LEU A 207 -14.14 4.86 14.32
N MET A 208 -14.86 4.16 13.43
CA MET A 208 -15.22 2.75 13.59
C MET A 208 -14.15 1.78 13.08
N SER A 209 -13.31 2.19 12.13
CA SER A 209 -12.25 1.33 11.59
C SER A 209 -11.03 2.15 11.18
N HIS A 210 -9.84 1.63 11.49
CA HIS A 210 -8.57 2.21 11.04
C HIS A 210 -8.34 2.03 9.52
N PHE A 211 -9.17 1.24 8.86
CA PHE A 211 -9.11 1.07 7.40
C PHE A 211 -9.80 2.21 6.65
N VAL A 212 -10.75 2.90 7.28
CA VAL A 212 -11.53 3.98 6.68
C VAL A 212 -10.75 5.31 6.78
N PRO A 213 -10.58 6.06 5.67
CA PRO A 213 -9.89 7.36 5.69
C PRO A 213 -10.59 8.38 6.60
N GLU A 214 -9.83 9.30 7.20
CA GLU A 214 -10.42 10.41 7.98
C GLU A 214 -11.25 11.38 7.11
N ALA A 215 -11.00 11.43 5.81
CA ALA A 215 -11.76 12.25 4.86
C ALA A 215 -13.06 11.58 4.36
N ASP A 216 -13.37 10.36 4.81
CA ASP A 216 -14.61 9.68 4.48
C ASP A 216 -15.83 10.43 5.07
N ASP A 217 -16.88 10.56 4.27
CA ASP A 217 -18.08 11.32 4.61
C ASP A 217 -19.20 10.45 5.23
N HIS A 218 -19.04 9.12 5.26
CA HIS A 218 -20.04 8.25 5.82
C HIS A 218 -20.12 8.44 7.34
N THR A 219 -21.35 8.44 7.83
CA THR A 219 -21.63 8.44 9.27
C THR A 219 -22.55 7.28 9.61
N TYR A 220 -22.38 6.73 10.81
CA TYR A 220 -23.17 5.60 11.29
C TYR A 220 -23.69 5.84 12.69
N GLY A 221 -24.88 5.29 12.98
CA GLY A 221 -25.52 5.37 14.29
C GLY A 221 -24.80 4.49 15.32
N THR A 222 -24.53 5.06 16.48
CA THR A 222 -23.98 4.36 17.64
C THR A 222 -24.49 5.04 18.93
N ARG A 223 -23.85 4.79 20.07
CA ARG A 223 -24.14 5.37 21.38
C ARG A 223 -22.95 6.18 21.89
N ARG A 224 -23.22 7.21 22.70
CA ARG A 224 -22.23 8.24 23.10
C ARG A 224 -20.98 7.68 23.77
N ASP A 225 -21.11 6.65 24.57
CA ASP A 225 -20.04 5.92 25.23
C ASP A 225 -19.21 5.03 24.29
N LEU A 226 -19.75 4.66 23.12
CA LEU A 226 -18.98 4.01 22.05
C LEU A 226 -18.24 5.01 21.14
N ALA A 227 -18.57 6.30 21.23
CA ALA A 227 -18.02 7.37 20.40
C ALA A 227 -16.65 7.88 20.90
N VAL A 228 -15.76 6.98 21.29
CA VAL A 228 -14.42 7.29 21.83
C VAL A 228 -13.34 7.09 20.78
N ARG A 229 -12.34 7.99 20.74
CA ARG A 229 -11.18 7.86 19.86
C ARG A 229 -10.10 7.03 20.55
N ALA A 230 -9.63 6.01 19.84
CA ALA A 230 -8.56 5.14 20.32
C ALA A 230 -7.21 5.84 20.33
N PRO A 231 -6.35 5.63 21.34
CA PRO A 231 -5.02 6.23 21.38
C PRO A 231 -4.07 5.67 20.31
N ASP A 232 -4.33 4.46 19.81
CA ASP A 232 -3.55 3.77 18.77
C ASP A 232 -4.02 4.09 17.34
N ARG A 233 -4.99 4.99 17.20
CA ARG A 233 -5.50 5.45 15.92
C ARG A 233 -4.57 6.49 15.28
N VAL A 234 -4.09 6.19 14.08
CA VAL A 234 -3.36 7.16 13.26
C VAL A 234 -4.35 8.20 12.71
N GLY A 235 -4.23 9.45 13.17
CA GLY A 235 -5.13 10.55 12.78
C GLY A 235 -4.49 11.64 11.93
N PHE A 236 -3.21 11.52 11.57
CA PHE A 236 -2.50 12.45 10.69
C PHE A 236 -2.56 11.98 9.22
N PRO A 237 -2.47 12.90 8.24
CA PRO A 237 -2.49 12.53 6.83
C PRO A 237 -1.23 11.75 6.45
N ILE A 238 -1.39 10.75 5.57
CA ILE A 238 -0.29 10.01 4.97
C ILE A 238 -0.40 10.10 3.45
N ASP A 239 0.67 10.54 2.79
CA ASP A 239 0.76 10.52 1.32
C ASP A 239 1.59 9.34 0.81
N ALA A 240 1.52 9.06 -0.48
CA ALA A 240 2.45 8.16 -1.17
C ALA A 240 3.28 8.93 -2.19
N VAL A 241 4.53 8.52 -2.38
CA VAL A 241 5.47 9.10 -3.35
C VAL A 241 6.04 7.98 -4.21
N TYR A 242 5.96 8.14 -5.52
CA TYR A 242 6.55 7.26 -6.52
C TYR A 242 7.59 8.00 -7.36
N THR A 243 8.59 7.26 -7.80
CA THR A 243 9.51 7.69 -8.85
C THR A 243 9.35 6.78 -10.05
N TRP A 244 9.14 7.35 -11.23
CA TRP A 244 8.95 6.58 -12.45
C TRP A 244 9.47 7.31 -13.68
N VAL A 245 9.97 6.53 -14.65
CA VAL A 245 10.29 6.99 -15.99
C VAL A 245 9.85 5.95 -17.01
N ASP A 246 9.37 6.40 -18.16
CA ASP A 246 9.23 5.55 -19.34
C ASP A 246 10.54 5.60 -20.12
N GLY A 247 11.34 4.55 -20.00
CA GLY A 247 12.61 4.52 -20.73
C GLY A 247 12.51 4.00 -22.16
N SER A 248 11.30 3.72 -22.66
CA SER A 248 11.02 3.54 -24.09
C SER A 248 10.70 4.85 -24.80
N ASP A 249 10.48 5.95 -24.06
CA ASP A 249 10.19 7.27 -24.61
C ASP A 249 11.39 7.83 -25.42
N PRO A 250 11.22 8.07 -26.74
CA PRO A 250 12.29 8.59 -27.59
C PRO A 250 12.86 9.94 -27.13
N GLN A 251 12.04 10.82 -26.56
CA GLN A 251 12.49 12.14 -26.10
C GLN A 251 13.38 12.01 -24.86
N TRP A 252 13.01 11.10 -23.95
CA TRP A 252 13.79 10.79 -22.76
C TRP A 252 15.13 10.12 -23.13
N LEU A 253 15.11 9.14 -24.03
CA LEU A 253 16.32 8.46 -24.53
C LEU A 253 17.30 9.44 -25.17
N LYS A 254 16.80 10.38 -26.00
CA LYS A 254 17.63 11.43 -26.60
C LYS A 254 18.28 12.32 -25.53
N ARG A 255 17.53 12.79 -24.54
CA ARG A 255 18.06 13.60 -23.43
C ARG A 255 19.09 12.82 -22.59
N LYS A 256 18.84 11.54 -22.31
CA LYS A 256 19.76 10.66 -21.58
C LYS A 256 21.06 10.44 -22.36
N SER A 257 20.98 10.18 -23.66
CA SER A 257 22.15 9.99 -24.53
C SER A 257 23.04 11.25 -24.57
N LEU A 258 22.43 12.43 -24.74
CA LEU A 258 23.15 13.71 -24.67
C LEU A 258 23.83 13.94 -23.31
N ALA A 259 23.18 13.51 -22.23
CA ALA A 259 23.74 13.59 -20.89
C ALA A 259 24.91 12.62 -20.65
N LEU A 260 24.85 11.43 -21.23
CA LEU A 260 25.94 10.43 -21.17
C LEU A 260 27.19 10.86 -21.96
N GLY A 261 27.01 11.64 -23.03
CA GLY A 261 28.11 12.20 -23.82
C GLY A 261 28.81 13.41 -23.20
N ALA A 262 28.34 13.89 -22.04
CA ALA A 262 28.96 14.98 -21.27
C ALA A 262 30.03 14.42 -20.29
N PRO A 263 31.08 15.18 -19.94
CA PRO A 263 32.24 14.68 -19.20
C PRO A 263 31.99 14.51 -17.68
N ASP A 264 31.07 13.62 -17.29
CA ASP A 264 30.76 13.31 -15.89
C ASP A 264 31.22 11.87 -15.51
N GLY A 265 32.53 11.68 -15.29
CA GLY A 265 33.13 10.57 -14.54
C GLY A 265 33.00 9.13 -15.09
N PRO A 266 33.68 8.14 -14.47
CA PRO A 266 33.59 6.74 -14.90
C PRO A 266 32.21 6.14 -14.58
N LEU A 267 31.52 5.68 -15.62
CA LEU A 267 30.17 5.09 -15.56
C LEU A 267 30.23 3.63 -15.10
N HIS A 268 29.35 3.24 -14.16
CA HIS A 268 29.12 1.83 -13.86
C HIS A 268 28.38 1.15 -15.03
N ALA A 269 28.85 -0.04 -15.44
CA ALA A 269 28.26 -0.83 -16.54
C ALA A 269 26.74 -1.10 -16.41
N VAL A 270 26.21 -1.07 -15.18
CA VAL A 270 24.78 -1.25 -14.87
C VAL A 270 23.92 -0.04 -15.31
N ALA A 271 24.49 1.17 -15.47
CA ALA A 271 23.77 2.37 -15.87
C ALA A 271 23.40 2.42 -17.38
N ALA A 272 24.06 1.58 -18.19
CA ALA A 272 23.87 1.46 -19.63
C ALA A 272 22.83 0.40 -20.03
N ASN A 273 22.22 -0.31 -19.09
CA ASN A 273 21.34 -1.44 -19.40
C ASN A 273 19.94 -0.98 -19.86
N SER A 274 19.51 -1.45 -21.04
CA SER A 274 18.20 -1.17 -21.65
C SER A 274 17.03 -1.91 -20.98
N SER A 275 17.33 -2.94 -20.16
CA SER A 275 16.33 -3.75 -19.47
C SER A 275 15.50 -3.00 -18.42
N ARG A 276 16.05 -1.93 -17.83
CA ARG A 276 15.45 -1.18 -16.71
C ARG A 276 14.37 -0.16 -17.13
N TYR A 277 13.96 -0.17 -18.39
CA TYR A 277 13.31 0.96 -19.04
C TYR A 277 12.09 0.60 -19.89
N HIS A 278 11.73 -0.68 -19.97
CA HIS A 278 10.49 -1.11 -20.60
C HIS A 278 9.33 -1.03 -19.59
N ASN A 279 8.35 -0.18 -19.87
CA ASN A 279 7.11 -0.07 -19.10
C ASN A 279 6.22 -1.31 -19.34
N ARG A 280 5.96 -2.12 -18.31
CA ARG A 280 5.09 -3.30 -18.37
C ARG A 280 3.82 -3.11 -17.52
N ASP A 281 3.38 -1.86 -17.42
CA ASP A 281 2.28 -1.40 -16.57
C ASP A 281 2.48 -1.68 -15.06
N GLU A 282 3.70 -1.97 -14.57
CA GLU A 282 3.95 -2.23 -13.14
C GLU A 282 3.45 -1.08 -12.27
N LEU A 283 3.77 0.17 -12.64
CA LEU A 283 3.28 1.38 -11.95
C LEU A 283 1.74 1.41 -11.89
N ARG A 284 1.05 1.08 -12.98
CA ARG A 284 -0.43 1.07 -13.05
C ARG A 284 -0.99 0.16 -11.97
N TYR A 285 -0.47 -1.07 -11.91
CA TYR A 285 -0.92 -2.06 -10.94
C TYR A 285 -0.44 -1.76 -9.52
N SER A 286 0.76 -1.20 -9.34
CA SER A 286 1.24 -0.76 -8.03
C SER A 286 0.28 0.29 -7.44
N LEU A 287 -0.16 1.25 -8.25
CA LEU A 287 -1.14 2.26 -7.85
C LEU A 287 -2.55 1.69 -7.63
N ARG A 288 -2.99 0.70 -8.42
CA ARG A 288 -4.20 -0.08 -8.09
C ARG A 288 -4.11 -0.72 -6.72
N SER A 289 -2.94 -1.27 -6.37
CA SER A 289 -2.75 -1.90 -5.06
C SER A 289 -2.88 -0.89 -3.91
N LEU A 290 -2.40 0.35 -4.08
CA LEU A 290 -2.62 1.40 -3.08
C LEU A 290 -4.09 1.77 -2.95
N HIS A 291 -4.79 1.98 -4.07
CA HIS A 291 -6.21 2.31 -4.05
C HIS A 291 -7.05 1.22 -3.38
N ALA A 292 -6.76 -0.06 -3.67
CA ALA A 292 -7.49 -1.18 -3.10
C ALA A 292 -7.14 -1.46 -1.62
N PHE A 293 -5.86 -1.32 -1.25
CA PHE A 293 -5.35 -1.86 0.02
C PHE A 293 -4.85 -0.83 1.02
N ALA A 294 -4.76 0.44 0.64
CA ALA A 294 -4.43 1.56 1.53
C ALA A 294 -5.32 2.79 1.24
N PRO A 295 -6.65 2.66 1.36
CA PRO A 295 -7.58 3.75 1.02
C PRO A 295 -7.49 4.95 1.97
N TRP A 296 -6.74 4.82 3.07
CA TRP A 296 -6.42 5.88 4.02
C TRP A 296 -5.33 6.86 3.53
N LEU A 297 -4.71 6.59 2.37
CA LEU A 297 -3.78 7.53 1.75
C LEU A 297 -4.51 8.78 1.25
N ARG A 298 -3.93 9.95 1.53
CA ARG A 298 -4.51 11.25 1.17
C ARG A 298 -4.21 11.62 -0.28
N ARG A 299 -2.93 11.66 -0.67
CA ARG A 299 -2.47 11.97 -2.04
C ARG A 299 -1.34 11.04 -2.47
N ILE A 300 -1.17 10.95 -3.78
CA ILE A 300 -0.12 10.21 -4.46
C ILE A 300 0.67 11.20 -5.31
N PHE A 301 1.93 11.41 -4.97
CA PHE A 301 2.86 12.20 -5.75
C PHE A 301 3.64 11.29 -6.69
N LEU A 302 3.50 11.50 -7.99
CA LEU A 302 4.22 10.72 -9.00
C LEU A 302 5.30 11.61 -9.62
N ILE A 303 6.55 11.33 -9.26
CA ILE A 303 7.72 12.04 -9.76
C ILE A 303 8.12 11.45 -11.12
N THR A 304 8.19 12.29 -12.14
CA THR A 304 8.58 11.88 -13.50
C THR A 304 9.56 12.86 -14.14
N ASP A 305 10.26 12.41 -15.19
CA ASP A 305 11.11 13.27 -16.01
C ASP A 305 10.32 14.04 -17.08
N SER A 306 9.24 14.71 -16.66
CA SER A 306 8.24 15.34 -17.55
C SER A 306 7.58 14.34 -18.49
N GLN A 307 7.10 13.24 -17.91
CA GLN A 307 6.41 12.15 -18.61
C GLN A 307 5.05 11.90 -17.97
N LEU A 308 4.06 11.58 -18.80
CA LEU A 308 2.71 11.22 -18.38
C LEU A 308 2.42 9.77 -18.80
N PRO A 309 2.19 8.83 -17.86
CA PRO A 309 1.75 7.48 -18.21
C PRO A 309 0.47 7.50 -19.06
N SER A 310 0.43 6.70 -20.12
CA SER A 310 -0.66 6.71 -21.10
C SER A 310 -2.04 6.38 -20.50
N TRP A 311 -2.06 5.60 -19.41
CA TRP A 311 -3.26 5.14 -18.73
C TRP A 311 -3.77 6.10 -17.63
N LEU A 312 -2.96 7.08 -17.22
CA LEU A 312 -3.23 7.92 -16.06
C LEU A 312 -4.05 9.16 -16.44
N ASP A 313 -5.10 9.44 -15.66
CA ASP A 313 -5.77 10.74 -15.63
C ASP A 313 -5.02 11.70 -14.70
N PRO A 314 -4.32 12.72 -15.25
CA PRO A 314 -3.55 13.66 -14.44
C PRO A 314 -4.44 14.66 -13.68
N SER A 315 -5.75 14.72 -13.97
CA SER A 315 -6.69 15.66 -13.34
C SER A 315 -7.33 15.12 -12.06
N HIS A 316 -7.15 13.83 -11.77
CA HIS A 316 -7.75 13.19 -10.60
C HIS A 316 -7.16 13.76 -9.29
N PRO A 317 -7.96 14.17 -8.30
CA PRO A 317 -7.51 14.93 -7.13
C PRO A 317 -6.54 14.17 -6.20
N MET A 318 -6.56 12.83 -6.25
CA MET A 318 -5.61 11.99 -5.51
C MET A 318 -4.21 12.00 -6.11
N ILE A 319 -4.03 12.41 -7.38
CA ILE A 319 -2.77 12.35 -8.11
C ILE A 319 -2.16 13.74 -8.20
N THR A 320 -0.86 13.85 -7.94
CA THR A 320 -0.08 15.06 -8.20
C THR A 320 1.18 14.66 -8.95
N LEU A 321 1.31 15.15 -10.19
CA LEU A 321 2.51 14.94 -10.98
C LEU A 321 3.58 15.95 -10.58
N VAL A 322 4.78 15.47 -10.28
CA VAL A 322 5.92 16.30 -9.92
C VAL A 322 7.01 16.06 -10.96
N SER A 323 7.45 17.12 -11.64
CA SER A 323 8.53 16.98 -12.62
C SER A 323 9.90 16.99 -11.96
N HIS A 324 10.90 16.36 -12.58
CA HIS A 324 12.30 16.55 -12.18
C HIS A 324 12.70 18.04 -12.17
N THR A 325 12.25 18.81 -13.16
CA THR A 325 12.52 20.26 -13.23
C THR A 325 12.06 20.99 -11.98
N GLU A 326 10.87 20.66 -11.46
CA GLU A 326 10.33 21.21 -10.22
C GLU A 326 11.14 20.75 -9.00
N LEU A 327 11.41 19.45 -8.90
CA LEU A 327 12.12 18.85 -7.76
C LEU A 327 13.57 19.36 -7.60
N PHE A 328 14.20 19.70 -8.73
CA PHE A 328 15.57 20.20 -8.83
C PHE A 328 15.65 21.69 -9.17
N ALA A 329 14.58 22.48 -8.96
CA ALA A 329 14.52 23.89 -9.39
C ALA A 329 15.68 24.75 -8.87
N ASP A 330 16.05 24.59 -7.59
CA ASP A 330 17.21 25.23 -6.93
C ASP A 330 18.58 24.73 -7.44
N LEU A 331 18.62 23.57 -8.11
CA LEU A 331 19.81 23.01 -8.75
C LEU A 331 19.80 23.22 -10.28
N GLY A 332 19.01 24.19 -10.75
CA GLY A 332 18.91 24.58 -12.15
C GLY A 332 17.90 23.78 -12.96
N GLY A 333 16.96 23.06 -12.30
CA GLY A 333 15.80 22.43 -12.94
C GLY A 333 16.15 21.32 -13.94
N ARG A 334 17.05 20.40 -13.57
CA ARG A 334 17.62 19.41 -14.48
C ARG A 334 16.98 18.03 -14.34
N SER A 335 16.94 17.28 -15.44
CA SER A 335 16.65 15.84 -15.43
C SER A 335 17.75 15.06 -14.74
N SER A 336 17.35 14.19 -13.81
CA SER A 336 18.22 13.18 -13.20
C SER A 336 17.85 11.77 -13.70
N TYR A 337 18.87 10.95 -13.93
CA TYR A 337 18.76 9.52 -14.25
C TYR A 337 19.29 8.66 -13.08
N ASN A 338 19.43 9.26 -11.91
CA ASN A 338 19.91 8.65 -10.69
C ASN A 338 18.80 8.65 -9.64
N SER A 339 18.30 7.47 -9.26
CA SER A 339 17.25 7.43 -8.24
C SER A 339 17.74 7.96 -6.89
N HIS A 340 19.02 7.78 -6.51
CA HIS A 340 19.53 8.35 -5.24
C HIS A 340 19.45 9.87 -5.24
N ALA A 341 19.74 10.50 -6.39
CA ALA A 341 19.61 11.94 -6.53
C ALA A 341 18.15 12.38 -6.37
N ILE A 342 17.20 11.71 -7.04
CA ILE A 342 15.76 12.01 -6.93
C ILE A 342 15.26 11.78 -5.50
N GLU A 343 15.59 10.63 -4.93
CA GLU A 343 15.28 10.20 -3.56
C GLU A 343 15.83 11.16 -2.49
N SER A 344 16.96 11.83 -2.77
CA SER A 344 17.54 12.79 -1.82
C SER A 344 16.71 14.08 -1.67
N ARG A 345 15.66 14.24 -2.49
CA ARG A 345 14.91 15.49 -2.65
C ARG A 345 13.43 15.37 -2.30
N LEU A 346 12.94 14.18 -1.94
CA LEU A 346 11.50 13.94 -1.77
C LEU A 346 10.84 14.90 -0.77
N HIS A 347 11.54 15.30 0.29
CA HIS A 347 11.04 16.23 1.31
C HIS A 347 10.80 17.66 0.83
N ARG A 348 11.18 17.97 -0.41
CA ARG A 348 10.99 19.28 -1.04
C ARG A 348 9.76 19.35 -1.95
N ILE A 349 9.04 18.24 -2.13
CA ILE A 349 7.76 18.23 -2.84
C ILE A 349 6.77 19.15 -2.11
N ASP A 350 6.18 20.09 -2.83
CA ASP A 350 5.23 21.01 -2.24
C ASP A 350 3.93 20.31 -1.83
N GLY A 351 3.40 20.69 -0.67
CA GLY A 351 2.21 20.07 -0.08
C GLY A 351 2.38 18.62 0.41
N LEU A 352 3.57 18.02 0.33
CA LEU A 352 3.84 16.70 0.91
C LEU A 352 3.65 16.75 2.43
N SER A 353 2.88 15.80 2.97
CA SER A 353 2.64 15.63 4.40
C SER A 353 3.92 15.26 5.16
N GLU A 354 3.91 15.47 6.49
CA GLU A 354 5.01 15.08 7.36
C GLU A 354 5.26 13.56 7.32
N HIS A 355 4.22 12.74 7.15
CA HIS A 355 4.29 11.28 7.10
C HIS A 355 3.93 10.80 5.71
N PHE A 356 4.81 10.05 5.05
CA PHE A 356 4.52 9.55 3.70
C PHE A 356 5.18 8.20 3.45
N LEU A 357 4.61 7.43 2.54
CA LEU A 357 5.21 6.21 2.02
C LEU A 357 5.99 6.52 0.75
N TYR A 358 7.24 6.12 0.67
CA TYR A 358 7.98 6.08 -0.60
C TYR A 358 7.98 4.65 -1.15
N LEU A 359 7.60 4.51 -2.42
CA LEU A 359 7.57 3.24 -3.15
C LEU A 359 8.22 3.40 -4.53
N ASN A 360 8.87 2.34 -4.98
CA ASN A 360 9.16 2.17 -6.40
C ASN A 360 7.96 1.54 -7.10
N ASP A 361 7.91 1.66 -8.42
CA ASP A 361 6.88 1.11 -9.29
C ASP A 361 6.82 -0.43 -9.27
N ASP A 362 7.89 -1.10 -8.85
CA ASP A 362 8.00 -2.54 -8.71
C ASP A 362 7.55 -3.11 -7.35
N VAL A 363 7.05 -2.25 -6.44
CA VAL A 363 6.55 -2.63 -5.11
C VAL A 363 5.02 -2.55 -5.07
N PHE A 364 4.38 -3.61 -4.56
CA PHE A 364 2.92 -3.73 -4.53
C PHE A 364 2.43 -4.10 -3.14
N LEU A 365 1.29 -3.55 -2.74
CA LEU A 365 0.54 -4.08 -1.60
C LEU A 365 -0.16 -5.37 -2.03
N GLY A 366 -0.03 -6.43 -1.23
CA GLY A 366 -0.55 -7.75 -1.54
C GLY A 366 -1.93 -8.03 -0.94
N ARG A 367 -2.34 -7.28 0.08
CA ARG A 367 -3.63 -7.37 0.79
C ARG A 367 -3.91 -6.06 1.53
N PRO A 368 -5.16 -5.81 2.01
CA PRO A 368 -5.47 -4.62 2.80
C PRO A 368 -4.52 -4.43 3.99
N LEU A 369 -3.94 -3.23 4.10
CA LEU A 369 -3.07 -2.82 5.20
C LEU A 369 -3.66 -1.60 5.89
N LEU A 370 -3.36 -1.48 7.18
CA LEU A 370 -3.77 -0.35 8.02
C LEU A 370 -2.61 0.65 8.17
N PRO A 371 -2.87 1.94 8.48
CA PRO A 371 -1.82 2.92 8.74
C PRO A 371 -0.79 2.47 9.78
N ASN A 372 -1.26 1.70 10.78
CA ASN A 372 -0.44 1.19 11.88
C ASN A 372 0.59 0.12 11.45
N HIS A 373 0.55 -0.38 10.22
CA HIS A 373 1.63 -1.18 9.65
C HIS A 373 2.89 -0.32 9.42
N PHE A 374 2.72 0.98 9.19
CA PHE A 374 3.79 1.89 8.79
C PHE A 374 4.10 2.97 9.85
N PHE A 375 3.10 3.42 10.61
CA PHE A 375 3.28 4.46 11.62
C PHE A 375 2.49 4.15 12.90
N HIS A 376 3.08 4.38 14.06
CA HIS A 376 2.30 4.48 15.29
C HIS A 376 1.50 5.79 15.31
N ALA A 377 0.39 5.80 16.06
CA ALA A 377 -0.48 6.96 16.19
C ALA A 377 0.20 8.22 16.75
N ASN A 378 1.30 8.04 17.50
CA ASN A 378 2.14 9.12 18.00
C ASN A 378 3.18 9.62 16.97
N GLY A 379 3.14 9.14 15.72
CA GLY A 379 3.98 9.58 14.62
C GLY A 379 5.31 8.83 14.46
N ILE A 380 5.61 7.83 15.31
CA ILE A 380 6.81 6.99 15.17
C ILE A 380 6.68 6.11 13.92
N ALA A 381 7.65 6.18 13.00
CA ALA A 381 7.66 5.37 11.78
C ALA A 381 8.12 3.93 12.04
N LYS A 382 7.75 2.99 11.17
CA LYS A 382 8.21 1.60 11.18
C LYS A 382 9.08 1.31 9.98
N PHE A 383 10.18 0.62 10.21
CA PHE A 383 11.09 0.18 9.14
C PHE A 383 11.32 -1.33 9.18
N PHE A 384 11.64 -1.91 8.03
CA PHE A 384 11.67 -3.36 7.86
C PHE A 384 13.08 -3.82 7.47
N PRO A 385 13.93 -4.21 8.44
CA PRO A 385 15.28 -4.67 8.14
C PRO A 385 15.28 -5.97 7.32
N SER A 386 16.29 -6.10 6.47
CA SER A 386 16.56 -7.29 5.67
C SER A 386 17.81 -7.98 6.19
N PRO A 387 17.86 -9.33 6.17
CA PRO A 387 19.09 -10.06 6.49
C PRO A 387 20.21 -9.80 5.47
N ALA A 388 19.90 -9.24 4.30
CA ALA A 388 20.91 -8.86 3.31
C ALA A 388 21.80 -7.73 3.85
N GLN A 389 23.10 -7.77 3.55
CA GLN A 389 24.09 -6.84 4.09
C GLN A 389 24.75 -5.97 3.01
N PHE A 390 25.28 -4.81 3.41
CA PHE A 390 26.07 -3.92 2.54
C PHE A 390 27.53 -4.37 2.38
N GLY A 391 28.03 -5.22 3.29
CA GLY A 391 29.46 -5.51 3.45
C GLY A 391 30.18 -4.47 4.31
N LEU A 392 31.39 -4.82 4.76
CA LEU A 392 32.25 -3.96 5.60
C LEU A 392 33.24 -3.14 4.75
N GLY A 393 33.91 -2.17 5.38
CA GLY A 393 34.91 -1.29 4.75
C GLY A 393 34.31 -0.10 3.97
N GLU A 394 35.15 0.77 3.43
CA GLU A 394 34.69 1.92 2.65
C GLU A 394 34.03 1.53 1.32
N ALA A 395 33.21 2.44 0.77
CA ALA A 395 32.62 2.31 -0.55
C ALA A 395 33.71 2.33 -1.62
N LYS A 396 33.60 1.44 -2.60
CA LYS A 396 34.52 1.35 -3.74
C LYS A 396 33.80 1.61 -5.06
N PRO A 397 34.48 2.14 -6.09
CA PRO A 397 33.90 2.33 -7.42
C PRO A 397 33.45 1.04 -8.11
N GLU A 398 33.81 -0.14 -7.62
CA GLU A 398 33.35 -1.43 -8.17
C GLU A 398 32.16 -2.00 -7.41
N ASP A 399 31.82 -1.43 -6.25
CA ASP A 399 30.66 -1.88 -5.49
C ASP A 399 29.37 -1.63 -6.30
N PRO A 400 28.41 -2.56 -6.27
CA PRO A 400 27.06 -2.27 -6.75
C PRO A 400 26.53 -0.98 -6.10
N PRO A 401 25.85 -0.07 -6.84
CA PRO A 401 25.48 1.25 -6.33
C PRO A 401 24.74 1.24 -4.98
N VAL A 402 23.85 0.26 -4.76
CA VAL A 402 23.13 0.10 -3.48
C VAL A 402 24.06 -0.28 -2.31
N LYS A 403 25.14 -1.03 -2.57
CA LYS A 403 26.15 -1.37 -1.57
C LYS A 403 27.05 -0.17 -1.28
N ALA A 404 27.53 0.51 -2.32
CA ALA A 404 28.34 1.73 -2.18
C ALA A 404 27.61 2.77 -1.32
N ALA A 405 26.34 3.07 -1.66
CA ALA A 405 25.53 4.02 -0.91
C ALA A 405 25.27 3.60 0.55
N GLY A 406 25.00 2.32 0.81
CA GLY A 406 24.86 1.82 2.18
C GLY A 406 26.16 1.92 3.00
N LYS A 407 27.33 1.72 2.37
CA LYS A 407 28.63 1.93 3.02
C LYS A 407 28.88 3.41 3.31
N ASN A 408 28.51 4.32 2.40
CA ASN A 408 28.55 5.77 2.66
C ASN A 408 27.64 6.15 3.82
N ASN A 409 26.39 5.68 3.83
CA ASN A 409 25.46 5.91 4.93
C ASN A 409 26.05 5.42 6.26
N ARG A 410 26.64 4.22 6.29
CA ARG A 410 27.29 3.68 7.49
C ARG A 410 28.35 4.63 8.03
N ARG A 411 29.22 5.18 7.17
CA ARG A 411 30.25 6.13 7.57
C ARG A 411 29.64 7.34 8.27
N HIS A 412 28.55 7.91 7.73
CA HIS A 412 27.89 9.06 8.34
C HIS A 412 27.17 8.70 9.65
N ILE A 413 26.48 7.55 9.71
CA ILE A 413 25.85 7.07 10.94
C ILE A 413 26.88 6.80 12.04
N GLN A 414 28.02 6.19 11.70
CA GLN A 414 29.09 5.91 12.66
C GLN A 414 29.70 7.20 13.22
N ARG A 415 29.93 8.21 12.36
CA ARG A 415 30.43 9.52 12.79
C ARG A 415 29.44 10.25 13.69
N GLN A 416 28.15 10.20 13.37
CA GLN A 416 27.11 10.96 14.07
C GLN A 416 26.66 10.30 15.38
N PHE A 417 26.59 8.97 15.43
CA PHE A 417 25.95 8.22 16.50
C PHE A 417 26.84 7.14 17.14
N GLY A 418 28.06 6.93 16.64
CA GLY A 418 29.00 5.93 17.18
C GLY A 418 28.62 4.46 16.89
N VAL A 419 27.60 4.20 16.06
CA VAL A 419 27.12 2.84 15.76
C VAL A 419 27.39 2.42 14.31
N THR A 420 27.50 1.12 14.08
CA THR A 420 27.79 0.54 12.77
C THR A 420 26.58 -0.19 12.21
N ILE A 421 26.03 0.29 11.10
CA ILE A 421 24.93 -0.38 10.38
C ILE A 421 25.46 -1.38 9.36
N THR A 422 24.88 -2.58 9.31
CA THR A 422 25.34 -3.66 8.42
C THR A 422 24.24 -4.19 7.50
N GLN A 423 22.98 -4.05 7.91
CA GLN A 423 21.81 -4.62 7.25
C GLN A 423 21.14 -3.63 6.30
N LYS A 424 20.64 -4.15 5.19
CA LYS A 424 19.76 -3.45 4.26
C LYS A 424 18.33 -3.38 4.80
N MET A 425 17.47 -2.67 4.10
CA MET A 425 16.02 -2.76 4.30
C MET A 425 15.40 -3.73 3.29
N LYS A 426 14.25 -4.33 3.64
CA LYS A 426 13.40 -5.04 2.68
C LYS A 426 12.92 -4.04 1.63
N HIS A 427 12.73 -4.48 0.39
CA HIS A 427 12.23 -3.62 -0.69
C HIS A 427 10.69 -3.56 -0.61
N THR A 428 10.22 -2.75 0.33
CA THR A 428 8.82 -2.53 0.72
C THR A 428 8.53 -1.03 0.71
N PRO A 429 7.27 -0.58 0.90
CA PRO A 429 7.02 0.83 1.15
C PRO A 429 7.84 1.31 2.33
N PHE A 430 8.59 2.40 2.13
CA PHE A 430 9.37 3.03 3.19
C PHE A 430 8.50 4.08 3.88
N ALA A 431 8.22 3.87 5.16
CA ALA A 431 7.54 4.85 5.99
C ALA A 431 8.51 5.97 6.33
N LEU A 432 8.32 7.14 5.73
CA LEU A 432 9.22 8.27 5.84
C LEU A 432 8.55 9.42 6.58
N ARG A 433 9.42 10.21 7.22
CA ARG A 433 9.09 11.49 7.83
C ARG A 433 9.85 12.60 7.13
N ARG A 434 9.14 13.65 6.69
CA ARG A 434 9.70 14.79 5.97
C ARG A 434 10.75 15.52 6.81
N SER A 435 10.44 15.74 8.09
CA SER A 435 11.37 16.36 9.05
C SER A 435 12.70 15.61 9.24
N ILE A 436 12.72 14.27 9.13
CA ILE A 436 13.96 13.49 9.25
C ILE A 436 14.86 13.71 8.03
N MET A 437 14.29 13.79 6.82
CA MET A 437 15.07 14.13 5.62
C MET A 437 15.65 15.54 5.73
N GLN A 438 14.90 16.50 6.28
CA GLN A 438 15.39 17.84 6.59
C GLN A 438 16.51 17.84 7.64
N GLN A 439 16.41 17.00 8.69
CA GLN A 439 17.48 16.82 9.67
C GLN A 439 18.76 16.27 9.04
N ILE A 440 18.63 15.27 8.15
CA ILE A 440 19.75 14.70 7.40
C ILE A 440 20.39 15.76 6.51
N GLU A 441 19.61 16.49 5.72
CA GLU A 441 20.11 17.58 4.87
C GLU A 441 20.78 18.69 5.70
N GLY A 442 20.21 19.06 6.84
CA GLY A 442 20.81 20.07 7.73
C GLY A 442 22.12 19.64 8.38
N LYS A 443 22.36 18.32 8.55
CA LYS A 443 23.60 17.78 9.11
C LYS A 443 24.63 17.38 8.06
N LEU A 444 24.19 16.98 6.87
CA LEU A 444 25.02 16.52 5.75
C LEU A 444 24.73 17.33 4.47
N PRO A 445 24.74 18.68 4.52
CA PRO A 445 24.27 19.49 3.39
C PRO A 445 25.11 19.26 2.13
N ALA A 446 26.44 19.16 2.28
CA ALA A 446 27.35 18.95 1.16
C ALA A 446 27.15 17.58 0.51
N GLU A 447 26.94 16.52 1.29
CA GLU A 447 26.77 15.17 0.78
C GLU A 447 25.40 14.93 0.15
N VAL A 448 24.35 15.53 0.73
CA VAL A 448 23.00 15.51 0.14
C VAL A 448 22.98 16.29 -1.17
N GLU A 449 23.57 17.50 -1.21
CA GLU A 449 23.66 18.29 -2.44
C GLU A 449 24.52 17.58 -3.51
N ALA A 450 25.66 17.00 -3.13
CA ALA A 450 26.49 16.23 -4.05
C ALA A 450 25.72 15.05 -4.66
N THR A 451 25.00 14.28 -3.83
CA THR A 451 24.13 13.19 -4.29
C THR A 451 23.07 13.70 -5.26
N ALA A 452 22.41 14.83 -4.94
CA ALA A 452 21.39 15.44 -5.78
C ALA A 452 21.93 15.92 -7.13
N ARG A 453 23.21 16.30 -7.23
CA ARG A 453 23.86 16.77 -8.45
C ARG A 453 24.32 15.64 -9.37
N HIS A 454 24.51 14.41 -8.88
CA HIS A 454 24.91 13.28 -9.71
C HIS A 454 23.76 12.85 -10.64
N ARG A 455 23.89 13.15 -11.94
CA ARG A 455 22.87 12.79 -12.96
C ARG A 455 22.75 11.28 -13.19
N PHE A 456 23.82 10.53 -12.92
CA PHE A 456 23.87 9.08 -13.02
C PHE A 456 24.34 8.49 -11.68
N ARG A 457 24.09 7.20 -11.47
CA ARG A 457 24.53 6.47 -10.25
C ARG A 457 26.00 6.72 -10.00
N HIS A 458 26.33 7.20 -8.79
CA HIS A 458 27.69 7.49 -8.40
C HIS A 458 28.05 6.74 -7.11
N HIS A 459 29.28 6.24 -7.01
CA HIS A 459 29.74 5.47 -5.84
C HIS A 459 29.73 6.29 -4.54
N GLY A 460 29.75 7.63 -4.66
CA GLY A 460 29.63 8.58 -3.54
C GLY A 460 28.20 8.91 -3.12
N ASP A 461 27.17 8.36 -3.78
CA ASP A 461 25.78 8.64 -3.46
C ASP A 461 25.38 8.19 -2.04
N LEU A 462 24.38 8.87 -1.48
CA LEU A 462 23.64 8.42 -0.31
C LEU A 462 22.33 7.73 -0.72
N SER A 463 21.98 6.64 -0.05
CA SER A 463 20.66 6.02 -0.20
C SER A 463 19.76 6.47 0.94
N ILE A 464 19.11 7.63 0.75
CA ILE A 464 18.42 8.33 1.84
C ILE A 464 17.18 7.56 2.32
N PRO A 465 16.13 7.34 1.51
CA PRO A 465 14.92 6.60 1.93
C PRO A 465 15.16 5.16 2.39
N SER A 466 15.99 4.42 1.64
CA SER A 466 16.13 2.97 1.78
C SER A 466 17.13 2.53 2.85
N SER A 467 17.84 3.47 3.49
CA SER A 467 18.78 3.15 4.56
C SER A 467 19.05 4.32 5.51
N LEU A 468 19.54 5.47 5.02
CA LEU A 468 20.03 6.53 5.91
C LEU A 468 18.90 7.08 6.81
N HIS A 469 17.74 7.38 6.21
CA HIS A 469 16.55 7.86 6.90
C HIS A 469 16.10 6.89 7.99
N GLN A 470 15.99 5.61 7.66
CA GLN A 470 15.47 4.59 8.58
C GLN A 470 16.34 4.47 9.83
N TYR A 471 17.67 4.38 9.66
CA TYR A 471 18.59 4.30 10.78
C TYR A 471 18.72 5.62 11.54
N TRP A 472 18.70 6.76 10.84
CA TRP A 472 18.72 8.06 11.48
C TRP A 472 17.49 8.28 12.36
N ALA A 473 16.31 7.94 11.84
CA ALA A 473 15.05 8.01 12.59
C ALA A 473 15.09 7.07 13.80
N PHE A 474 15.58 5.83 13.65
CA PHE A 474 15.73 4.90 14.78
C PHE A 474 16.66 5.44 15.87
N LEU A 475 17.84 5.93 15.49
CA LEU A 475 18.87 6.43 16.43
C LEU A 475 18.50 7.78 17.06
N THR A 476 17.46 8.45 16.55
CA THR A 476 16.86 9.65 17.12
C THR A 476 15.50 9.38 17.78
N ALA A 477 15.16 8.11 18.05
CA ALA A 477 13.91 7.68 18.70
C ALA A 477 12.61 8.07 17.97
N GLN A 478 12.67 8.17 16.63
CA GLN A 478 11.57 8.58 15.76
C GLN A 478 11.10 7.46 14.81
N ALA A 479 11.78 6.31 14.83
CA ALA A 479 11.33 5.09 14.17
C ALA A 479 11.65 3.84 15.01
N VAL A 480 10.95 2.75 14.76
CA VAL A 480 11.17 1.43 15.36
C VAL A 480 11.20 0.35 14.29
N PRO A 481 11.90 -0.77 14.49
CA PRO A 481 11.77 -1.92 13.60
C PRO A 481 10.34 -2.46 13.67
N GLY A 482 9.81 -2.86 12.52
CA GLY A 482 8.53 -3.54 12.39
C GLY A 482 8.67 -4.85 11.61
N ASP A 483 7.57 -5.60 11.57
CA ASP A 483 7.44 -6.82 10.80
C ASP A 483 6.45 -6.63 9.66
N ILE A 484 6.73 -7.28 8.53
CA ILE A 484 5.88 -7.26 7.33
C ILE A 484 6.08 -8.56 6.54
N GLU A 485 4.97 -9.17 6.14
CA GLU A 485 4.94 -10.37 5.31
C GLU A 485 5.32 -10.01 3.87
N TYR A 486 6.54 -10.36 3.49
CA TYR A 486 7.19 -9.86 2.29
C TYR A 486 7.62 -10.98 1.34
N GLU A 487 7.37 -10.81 0.04
CA GLU A 487 7.91 -11.67 -1.02
C GLU A 487 8.69 -10.85 -2.06
N TYR A 488 9.95 -11.21 -2.27
CA TYR A 488 10.76 -10.66 -3.37
C TYR A 488 10.85 -11.67 -4.50
N ALA A 489 10.39 -11.29 -5.70
CA ALA A 489 10.47 -12.09 -6.91
C ALA A 489 11.35 -11.38 -7.95
N ASP A 490 12.49 -12.01 -8.25
CA ASP A 490 13.37 -11.64 -9.36
C ASP A 490 12.82 -12.26 -10.66
N LEU A 491 12.43 -11.45 -11.62
CA LEU A 491 11.82 -11.90 -12.88
C LEU A 491 12.74 -12.79 -13.73
N GLY A 492 14.05 -12.68 -13.57
CA GLY A 492 15.02 -13.56 -14.22
C GLY A 492 15.16 -14.93 -13.55
N HIS A 493 14.68 -15.08 -12.31
CA HIS A 493 14.92 -16.29 -11.53
C HIS A 493 13.98 -17.45 -11.95
N PRO A 494 14.49 -18.68 -12.20
CA PRO A 494 13.68 -19.81 -12.68
C PRO A 494 12.52 -20.24 -11.76
N SER A 495 12.54 -19.85 -10.47
CA SER A 495 11.47 -20.17 -9.53
C SER A 495 10.32 -19.14 -9.52
N THR A 496 10.47 -18.01 -10.21
CA THR A 496 9.52 -16.90 -10.15
C THR A 496 8.10 -17.27 -10.61
N PRO A 497 7.90 -18.05 -11.68
CA PRO A 497 6.53 -18.45 -12.04
C PRO A 497 5.81 -19.25 -10.94
N ALA A 498 6.53 -20.08 -10.17
CA ALA A 498 5.95 -20.81 -9.04
C ALA A 498 5.60 -19.88 -7.87
N ARG A 499 6.41 -18.83 -7.64
CA ARG A 499 6.17 -17.81 -6.62
C ARG A 499 4.95 -16.97 -6.95
N LEU A 500 4.82 -16.52 -8.20
CA LEU A 500 3.65 -15.76 -8.66
C LEU A 500 2.36 -16.57 -8.56
N ALA A 501 2.40 -17.86 -8.91
CA ALA A 501 1.26 -18.75 -8.73
C ALA A 501 0.89 -18.94 -7.25
N GLU A 502 1.88 -19.01 -6.36
CA GLU A 502 1.64 -19.06 -4.91
C GLU A 502 1.02 -17.77 -4.40
N LEU A 503 1.50 -16.61 -4.85
CA LEU A 503 0.90 -15.31 -4.56
C LEU A 503 -0.57 -15.26 -5.01
N LEU A 504 -0.88 -15.67 -6.25
CA LEU A 504 -2.26 -15.71 -6.74
C LEU A 504 -3.16 -16.64 -5.94
N ALA A 505 -2.63 -17.80 -5.52
CA ALA A 505 -3.40 -18.80 -4.79
C ALA A 505 -3.63 -18.45 -3.32
N ARG A 506 -2.64 -17.82 -2.67
CA ARG A 506 -2.66 -17.58 -1.21
C ARG A 506 -3.01 -16.16 -0.84
N ARG A 507 -2.59 -15.17 -1.63
CA ARG A 507 -2.78 -13.72 -1.38
C ARG A 507 -2.47 -13.32 0.07
N ASN A 508 -1.44 -13.95 0.64
CA ASN A 508 -1.15 -13.90 2.07
C ASN A 508 0.08 -13.03 2.41
N ARG A 509 0.53 -12.21 1.46
CA ARG A 509 1.65 -11.29 1.66
C ARG A 509 1.13 -9.87 1.82
N ASP A 510 1.71 -9.14 2.76
CA ASP A 510 1.47 -7.70 2.93
C ASP A 510 1.99 -6.94 1.73
N VAL A 511 3.20 -7.31 1.28
CA VAL A 511 3.91 -6.64 0.20
C VAL A 511 4.62 -7.67 -0.66
N PHE A 512 4.64 -7.45 -1.96
CA PHE A 512 5.54 -8.16 -2.87
C PHE A 512 6.26 -7.20 -3.81
N CYS A 513 7.45 -7.60 -4.25
CA CYS A 513 8.26 -6.85 -5.19
C CYS A 513 8.58 -7.73 -6.41
N LEU A 514 8.44 -7.14 -7.60
CA LEU A 514 8.71 -7.77 -8.90
C LEU A 514 9.90 -7.08 -9.58
N ASN A 515 11.12 -7.43 -9.19
CA ASN A 515 12.31 -6.76 -9.70
C ASN A 515 12.91 -7.46 -10.91
N ASP A 516 13.51 -6.71 -11.83
CA ASP A 516 14.24 -7.23 -13.00
C ASP A 516 15.75 -7.11 -12.75
N THR A 517 16.41 -8.23 -12.49
CA THR A 517 17.88 -8.28 -12.44
C THR A 517 18.44 -8.94 -13.70
N ASP A 518 19.22 -8.16 -14.46
CA ASP A 518 20.05 -8.53 -15.62
C ASP A 518 19.60 -9.82 -16.34
N SER A 519 18.59 -9.66 -17.19
CA SER A 519 17.97 -10.74 -17.96
C SER A 519 18.54 -10.79 -19.40
N ASP A 520 18.77 -11.99 -19.94
CA ASP A 520 19.09 -12.21 -21.36
C ASP A 520 17.96 -11.63 -22.23
N PRO A 521 18.23 -10.90 -23.32
CA PRO A 521 17.22 -10.42 -24.27
C PRO A 521 16.13 -11.41 -24.65
N ARG A 522 16.45 -12.71 -24.72
CA ARG A 522 15.51 -13.79 -25.05
C ARG A 522 14.49 -14.09 -23.95
N SER A 523 14.76 -13.66 -22.71
CA SER A 523 13.89 -13.86 -21.55
C SER A 523 12.89 -12.71 -21.31
N PHE A 524 13.08 -11.53 -21.93
CA PHE A 524 12.18 -10.39 -21.74
C PHE A 524 10.74 -10.67 -22.18
N ALA A 525 10.55 -11.26 -23.36
CA ALA A 525 9.21 -11.60 -23.85
C ALA A 525 8.51 -12.67 -22.99
N GLU A 526 9.27 -13.49 -22.25
CA GLU A 526 8.71 -14.44 -21.29
C GLU A 526 8.30 -13.75 -19.99
N GLN A 527 9.11 -12.82 -19.49
CA GLN A 527 8.83 -12.01 -18.31
C GLN A 527 7.62 -11.10 -18.52
N GLU A 528 7.54 -10.43 -19.68
CA GLU A 528 6.43 -9.58 -20.05
C GLU A 528 5.11 -10.35 -20.07
N ARG A 529 5.07 -11.51 -20.74
CA ARG A 529 3.89 -12.39 -20.73
C ARG A 529 3.53 -12.87 -19.32
N MET A 530 4.53 -13.12 -18.48
CA MET A 530 4.32 -13.55 -17.10
C MET A 530 3.64 -12.45 -16.27
N LEU A 531 4.09 -11.20 -16.39
CA LEU A 531 3.50 -10.05 -15.72
C LEU A 531 2.12 -9.70 -16.28
N ALA A 532 1.95 -9.75 -17.60
CA ALA A 532 0.68 -9.51 -18.28
C ALA A 532 -0.40 -10.56 -17.92
N ASP A 533 -0.02 -11.76 -17.46
CA ASP A 533 -0.95 -12.74 -16.89
C ASP A 533 -1.15 -12.53 -15.38
N PHE A 534 -0.07 -12.28 -14.63
CA PHE A 534 -0.11 -12.18 -13.17
C PHE A 534 -0.83 -10.92 -12.67
N LEU A 535 -0.45 -9.73 -13.14
CA LEU A 535 -0.91 -8.46 -12.59
C LEU A 535 -2.42 -8.24 -12.75
N PRO A 536 -3.04 -8.48 -13.93
CA PRO A 536 -4.50 -8.35 -14.07
C PRO A 536 -5.28 -9.39 -13.26
N ARG A 537 -4.68 -10.57 -12.97
CA ARG A 537 -5.31 -11.58 -12.10
C ARG A 537 -5.17 -11.22 -10.62
N TYR A 538 -4.05 -10.61 -10.22
CA TYR A 538 -3.84 -10.21 -8.83
C TYR A 538 -4.65 -8.94 -8.48
N LEU A 539 -4.68 -7.96 -9.38
CA LEU A 539 -5.28 -6.63 -9.21
C LEU A 539 -6.24 -6.30 -10.37
N PRO A 540 -7.38 -7.02 -10.47
CA PRO A 540 -8.27 -6.93 -11.62
C PRO A 540 -9.04 -5.61 -11.70
N PHE A 541 -9.37 -5.00 -10.56
CA PHE A 541 -10.20 -3.81 -10.51
C PHE A 541 -9.37 -2.55 -10.80
N PRO A 542 -9.80 -1.69 -11.75
CA PRO A 542 -9.14 -0.42 -12.04
C PRO A 542 -9.29 0.58 -10.90
N ALA A 543 -8.29 1.44 -10.73
CA ALA A 543 -8.36 2.60 -9.86
C ALA A 543 -9.09 3.78 -10.57
N PRO A 544 -9.69 4.73 -9.83
CA PRO A 544 -10.50 5.81 -10.39
C PRO A 544 -9.72 6.84 -11.21
N PHE A 545 -8.39 6.86 -11.08
CA PHE A 545 -7.50 7.71 -11.88
C PHE A 545 -6.99 7.02 -13.15
N GLU A 546 -7.56 5.86 -13.53
CA GLU A 546 -7.28 5.21 -14.80
C GLU A 546 -8.26 5.67 -15.88
N LEU A 547 -7.74 5.95 -17.06
CA LEU A 547 -8.54 6.28 -18.22
C LEU A 547 -9.20 5.03 -18.83
N PRO A 548 -10.32 5.21 -19.57
CA PRO A 548 -10.93 4.13 -20.34
C PRO A 548 -9.95 3.46 -21.31
N ASP A 549 -10.06 2.13 -21.48
CA ASP A 549 -9.08 1.33 -22.22
C ASP A 549 -8.93 1.74 -23.70
N ASP A 550 -9.98 2.26 -24.34
CA ASP A 550 -9.94 2.83 -25.69
C ASP A 550 -9.06 4.08 -25.75
N VAL A 551 -9.22 5.00 -24.78
CA VAL A 551 -8.36 6.19 -24.64
C VAL A 551 -6.92 5.79 -24.33
N VAL A 552 -6.71 4.77 -23.49
CA VAL A 552 -5.37 4.25 -23.20
C VAL A 552 -4.72 3.69 -24.48
N ALA A 553 -5.46 2.94 -25.29
CA ALA A 553 -4.95 2.38 -26.54
C ALA A 553 -4.52 3.47 -27.52
N GLU A 554 -5.30 4.55 -27.65
CA GLU A 554 -4.92 5.71 -28.47
C GLU A 554 -3.66 6.41 -27.92
N ARG A 555 -3.62 6.66 -26.60
CA ARG A 555 -2.49 7.32 -25.94
C ARG A 555 -1.21 6.50 -26.00
N ARG A 556 -1.28 5.17 -26.04
CA ARG A 556 -0.10 4.29 -26.19
C ARG A 556 0.63 4.45 -27.52
N ASN A 557 -0.05 4.99 -28.54
CA ASN A 557 0.59 5.36 -29.80
C ASN A 557 1.39 6.67 -29.70
N VAL A 558 1.35 7.34 -28.54
CA VAL A 558 2.00 8.60 -28.26
C VAL A 558 3.00 8.39 -27.12
N GLY A 559 4.24 8.86 -27.29
CA GLY A 559 5.26 8.76 -26.22
C GLY A 559 4.89 9.56 -24.96
N ALA A 560 5.30 9.08 -23.78
CA ALA A 560 4.93 9.65 -22.49
C ALA A 560 5.31 11.14 -22.34
N GLY A 561 6.46 11.59 -22.87
CA GLY A 561 6.85 13.00 -22.90
C GLY A 561 6.00 13.86 -23.83
N GLU A 562 5.49 13.30 -24.93
CA GLU A 562 4.55 14.02 -25.80
C GLU A 562 3.17 14.17 -25.13
N LEU A 563 2.70 13.13 -24.44
CA LEU A 563 1.48 13.21 -23.62
C LEU A 563 1.61 14.29 -22.55
N TRP A 564 2.76 14.35 -21.86
CA TRP A 564 3.04 15.40 -20.88
C TRP A 564 2.89 16.80 -21.49
N ARG A 565 3.52 17.06 -22.65
CA ARG A 565 3.43 18.37 -23.33
C ARG A 565 2.00 18.75 -23.72
N ARG A 566 1.19 17.78 -24.15
CA ARG A 566 -0.21 18.02 -24.52
C ARG A 566 -1.10 18.33 -23.32
N SER A 567 -0.84 17.66 -22.18
CA SER A 567 -1.59 17.87 -20.95
C SER A 567 -1.16 19.12 -20.20
N TYR A 568 0.11 19.51 -20.30
CA TYR A 568 0.66 20.67 -19.63
C TYR A 568 0.45 21.93 -20.49
N ARG A 569 -0.70 22.60 -20.34
CA ARG A 569 -0.83 24.00 -20.80
C ARG A 569 0.01 24.88 -19.87
N PRO A 570 0.91 25.74 -20.40
CA PRO A 570 1.59 26.71 -19.56
C PRO A 570 0.53 27.57 -18.88
N VAL A 571 0.55 27.62 -17.54
CA VAL A 571 -0.24 28.60 -16.80
C VAL A 571 0.30 29.98 -17.20
N GLN A 572 -0.42 30.69 -18.07
CA GLN A 572 -0.27 32.13 -18.17
C GLN A 572 -0.69 32.72 -16.82
N ASP A 573 0.25 33.40 -16.15
CA ASP A 573 0.05 34.34 -15.03
C ASP A 573 -1.36 34.33 -14.39
N ALA A 574 -1.65 33.28 -13.62
CA ALA A 574 -2.82 33.29 -12.76
C ALA A 574 -2.47 34.08 -11.50
N ARG A 575 -2.82 35.37 -11.53
CA ARG A 575 -2.88 36.25 -10.36
C ARG A 575 -3.45 35.49 -9.15
N ARG A 576 -2.75 35.63 -8.01
CA ARG A 576 -3.16 35.29 -6.63
C ARG A 576 -4.62 34.83 -6.51
N GLY A 577 -4.83 33.52 -6.44
CA GLY A 577 -6.10 32.94 -6.01
C GLY A 577 -6.39 33.30 -4.55
N ALA A 578 -7.67 33.55 -4.27
CA ALA A 578 -8.24 33.90 -2.97
C ALA A 578 -7.93 32.83 -1.88
N PRO A 579 -7.98 33.18 -0.58
CA PRO A 579 -7.65 32.25 0.49
C PRO A 579 -8.63 31.08 0.52
N ILE A 580 -8.08 29.87 0.62
CA ILE A 580 -8.81 28.62 0.86
C ILE A 580 -9.08 28.55 2.36
N ASP A 581 -10.32 28.26 2.74
CA ASP A 581 -10.73 28.10 4.15
C ASP A 581 -9.89 27.03 4.87
N ALA A 582 -9.54 27.32 6.12
CA ALA A 582 -8.76 26.43 6.96
C ALA A 582 -9.51 25.11 7.24
N PRO A 583 -8.86 23.93 7.16
CA PRO A 583 -9.48 22.68 7.57
C PRO A 583 -9.79 22.70 9.07
N THR A 584 -11.01 22.31 9.42
CA THR A 584 -11.51 22.05 10.78
C THR A 584 -10.87 20.78 11.36
N MET A 585 -9.57 20.82 11.64
CA MET A 585 -8.93 19.92 12.59
C MET A 585 -8.54 20.74 13.83
N PRO A 586 -8.87 20.30 15.06
CA PRO A 586 -8.38 20.98 16.24
C PRO A 586 -6.84 20.97 16.22
N ASN A 587 -6.25 22.16 16.33
CA ASN A 587 -4.83 22.36 16.59
C ASN A 587 -4.43 21.47 17.77
N ASN A 588 -3.67 20.41 17.50
CA ASN A 588 -2.85 19.79 18.54
C ASN A 588 -1.72 20.78 18.85
N MET A 589 -2.02 21.70 19.76
CA MET A 589 -1.02 22.39 20.58
C MET A 589 -0.23 21.33 21.33
N LEU A 590 0.88 20.87 20.76
CA LEU A 590 2.01 20.24 21.43
C LEU A 590 3.27 20.37 20.54
N ASN A 591 3.52 21.58 20.04
CA ASN A 591 4.86 22.04 19.67
C ASN A 591 5.43 22.77 20.88
N THR A 592 5.94 22.03 21.86
CA THR A 592 6.87 22.52 22.90
C THR A 592 7.45 21.32 23.64
N VAL A 593 8.28 20.54 22.94
CA VAL A 593 9.31 19.70 23.58
C VAL A 593 10.62 19.94 22.85
N THR A 594 11.07 21.20 22.86
CA THR A 594 12.43 21.57 22.43
C THR A 594 13.13 22.53 23.40
N ASP A 595 12.50 22.95 24.50
CA ASP A 595 13.11 23.87 25.48
C ASP A 595 13.18 23.33 26.92
N PHE A 596 13.16 21.99 27.13
CA PHE A 596 13.29 21.42 28.47
C PHE A 596 14.72 21.00 28.89
N ASN A 597 15.73 21.22 28.05
CA ASN A 597 17.13 20.84 28.33
C ASN A 597 18.12 22.02 28.47
N ALA A 598 17.66 23.27 28.42
CA ALA A 598 18.54 24.44 28.55
C ALA A 598 18.50 25.13 29.94
N GLU A 599 17.51 24.81 30.78
CA GLU A 599 17.28 25.56 32.04
C GLU A 599 17.65 24.77 33.32
N LEU A 600 18.04 23.51 33.20
CA LEU A 600 18.54 22.67 34.32
C LEU A 600 20.07 22.69 34.50
N LEU A 601 20.82 23.39 33.64
CA LEU A 601 22.29 23.53 33.73
C LEU A 601 22.75 24.90 34.26
N ARG A 602 21.84 25.78 34.72
CA ARG A 602 22.19 27.11 35.25
C ARG A 602 21.80 27.37 36.69
N ARG A 603 21.41 26.35 37.45
CA ARG A 603 21.15 26.50 38.89
C ARG A 603 21.54 25.26 39.65
N GLN A 604 22.74 25.28 40.24
CA GLN A 604 23.04 24.83 41.61
C GLN A 604 24.40 25.44 42.02
N PRO A 605 24.60 25.67 43.34
CA PRO A 605 25.25 26.86 43.89
C PRO A 605 26.77 26.92 43.78
#